data_AF-A0A9N9SY67-F1
#
_entry.id   AF-A0A9N9SY67-F1
#
_cell.length_a   1.000
_cell.length_b   1.000
_cell.length_c   1.000
_cell.angle_alpha   90.00
_cell.angle_beta   90.00
_cell.angle_gamma   90.00
#
_symmetry.space_group_name_H-M   'P 1'
#
loop_
_entity.id
_entity.type
_entity.pdbx_description
1 polymer ?
#
loop_
_entity_poly.entity_id
_entity_poly.type
_entity_poly.pdbx_seq_one_letter_code
_entity_poly.pdbx_strand_id
1 'polypeptide(L)'
;MGEILSTQLNGVSGPKKSSQKWQRVWIDLKNKVKKKASVIRNSRTQTGGGPPLKGILTDLEERIIRIIGDTAIYRLSSSRDDPLDSENE
;
A
#
# COMPACT_ATOMS: atom_id res chain seq x y z
N MET A 1 -10.80 -18.97 13.91
CA MET A 1 -10.11 -18.29 12.79
C MET A 1 -8.84 -17.55 13.23
N GLY A 2 -8.90 -16.65 14.23
CA GLY A 2 -7.71 -15.88 14.66
C GLY A 2 -6.52 -16.70 15.18
N GLU A 3 -6.77 -17.83 15.84
CA GLU A 3 -5.74 -18.67 16.46
C GLU A 3 -4.91 -19.51 15.46
N ILE A 4 -5.46 -19.78 14.28
CA ILE A 4 -4.73 -20.52 13.23
C ILE A 4 -3.62 -19.62 12.66
N LEU A 5 -3.95 -18.35 12.43
CA LEU A 5 -3.01 -17.36 11.89
C LEU A 5 -1.85 -17.07 12.85
N SER A 6 -2.12 -16.94 14.15
CA SER A 6 -1.06 -16.78 15.15
C SER A 6 -0.13 -17.98 15.19
N THR A 7 -0.67 -19.19 15.09
CA THR A 7 0.12 -20.43 15.11
C THR A 7 1.03 -20.53 13.88
N GLN A 8 0.50 -20.24 12.69
CA GLN A 8 1.29 -20.22 11.45
C GLN A 8 2.41 -19.17 11.48
N LEU A 9 2.11 -17.95 11.93
CA LEU A 9 3.09 -16.86 11.99
C LEU A 9 4.16 -17.11 13.07
N ASN A 10 3.79 -17.73 14.19
CA ASN A 10 4.72 -18.11 15.25
C ASN A 10 5.61 -19.31 14.88
N GLY A 11 5.28 -20.04 13.81
CA GLY A 11 6.11 -21.10 13.24
C GLY A 11 7.28 -20.58 12.39
N VAL A 12 7.24 -19.32 11.99
CA VAL A 12 8.37 -18.63 11.35
C VAL A 12 9.34 -18.18 12.44
N SER A 13 10.65 -18.35 12.22
CA SER A 13 11.68 -17.89 13.15
C SER A 13 11.46 -16.43 13.54
N GLY A 14 11.28 -16.16 14.85
CA GLY A 14 10.98 -14.81 15.34
C GLY A 14 10.12 -14.76 16.61
N PRO A 15 9.57 -13.56 16.91
CA PRO A 15 8.81 -13.32 18.13
C PRO A 15 7.44 -14.01 18.09
N LYS A 16 7.17 -14.83 19.10
CA LYS A 16 5.84 -15.44 19.30
C LYS A 16 4.85 -14.40 19.81
N LYS A 17 3.76 -14.17 19.07
CA LYS A 17 2.73 -13.18 19.38
C LYS A 17 1.34 -13.81 19.38
N SER A 18 0.41 -13.20 20.11
CA SER A 18 -1.00 -13.55 20.04
C SER A 18 -1.63 -13.06 18.73
N SER A 19 -2.80 -13.59 18.38
CA SER A 19 -3.52 -13.19 17.16
C SER A 19 -3.76 -11.67 17.09
N GLN A 20 -4.16 -11.05 18.19
CA GLN A 20 -4.40 -9.59 18.27
C GLN A 20 -3.12 -8.78 18.03
N LYS A 21 -1.99 -9.26 18.56
CA LYS A 21 -0.69 -8.61 18.32
C LYS A 21 -0.24 -8.75 16.86
N TRP A 22 -0.50 -9.90 16.23
CA TRP A 22 -0.24 -10.08 14.80
C TRP A 22 -1.11 -9.17 13.92
N GLN A 23 -2.38 -9.00 14.28
CA GLN A 23 -3.26 -8.03 13.62
C GLN A 23 -2.69 -6.61 13.72
N ARG A 24 -2.20 -6.21 14.90
CA ARG A 24 -1.56 -4.90 15.09
C ARG A 24 -0.33 -4.73 14.19
N VAL A 25 0.55 -5.73 14.17
CA VAL A 25 1.73 -5.74 13.29
C VAL A 25 1.33 -5.56 11.84
N TRP A 26 0.29 -6.26 11.37
CA TRP A 26 -0.21 -6.10 10.01
C TRP A 26 -0.75 -4.70 9.73
N ILE A 27 -1.49 -4.11 10.67
CA ILE A 27 -2.00 -2.73 10.55
C ILE A 27 -0.85 -1.73 10.44
N ASP A 28 0.14 -1.83 11.32
CA ASP A 28 1.30 -0.93 11.33
C ASP A 28 2.12 -1.07 10.04
N LEU A 29 2.31 -2.31 9.58
CA LEU A 29 3.00 -2.61 8.32
C LEU A 29 2.29 -1.96 7.12
N LYS A 30 0.97 -2.13 7.01
CA LYS A 30 0.17 -1.48 5.95
C LYS A 30 0.32 0.03 5.99
N ASN A 31 0.22 0.64 7.17
CA ASN A 31 0.33 2.10 7.33
C ASN A 31 1.70 2.63 6.92
N LYS A 32 2.78 1.92 7.29
CA LYS A 32 4.15 2.25 6.91
C LYS A 32 4.33 2.21 5.39
N VAL A 33 3.86 1.14 4.76
CA VAL A 33 3.92 0.96 3.30
C VAL A 33 3.11 2.03 2.58
N LYS A 34 1.88 2.31 3.02
CA LYS A 34 1.03 3.37 2.46
C LYS A 34 1.71 4.74 2.52
N LYS A 35 2.29 5.09 3.66
CA LYS A 35 2.99 6.36 3.83
C LYS A 35 4.18 6.47 2.87
N LYS A 36 4.99 5.41 2.77
CA LYS A 36 6.14 5.37 1.86
C LYS A 36 5.71 5.48 0.39
N ALA A 37 4.71 4.71 -0.03
CA ALA A 37 4.17 4.74 -1.39
C ALA A 37 3.62 6.12 -1.78
N SER A 38 2.90 6.77 -0.86
CA SER A 38 2.38 8.13 -1.05
C SER A 38 3.50 9.17 -1.23
N VAL A 39 4.54 9.11 -0.39
CA VAL A 39 5.71 10.02 -0.49
C VAL A 39 6.42 9.84 -1.83
N ILE A 40 6.66 8.59 -2.25
CA ILE A 40 7.32 8.30 -3.54
C ILE A 40 6.49 8.84 -4.71
N ARG A 41 5.17 8.62 -4.71
CA ARG A 41 4.28 9.14 -5.75
C ARG A 41 4.31 10.67 -5.79
N ASN A 42 4.15 11.32 -4.63
CA ASN A 42 4.14 12.78 -4.57
C ASN A 42 5.44 13.38 -5.10
N SER A 43 6.57 12.74 -4.79
CA SER A 43 7.86 13.13 -5.36
C SER A 43 7.94 12.93 -6.87
N ARG A 44 7.29 11.91 -7.44
CA ARG A 44 7.22 11.72 -8.90
C ARG A 44 6.33 12.75 -9.58
N THR A 45 5.29 13.23 -8.90
CA THR A 45 4.34 14.21 -9.45
C THR A 45 4.73 15.67 -9.15
N GLN A 46 5.73 15.91 -8.30
CA GLN A 46 6.18 17.24 -7.95
C GLN A 46 7.00 17.84 -9.10
N THR A 47 6.52 18.95 -9.67
CA THR A 47 7.17 19.69 -10.77
C THR A 47 7.91 20.96 -10.32
N GLY A 48 8.02 21.20 -9.00
CA GLY A 48 8.86 22.27 -8.45
C GLY A 48 10.28 21.75 -8.21
N GLY A 49 11.29 22.46 -8.73
CA GLY A 49 12.70 22.06 -8.94
C GLY A 49 13.56 21.58 -7.75
N GLY A 50 12.97 20.95 -6.74
CA GLY A 50 13.67 20.14 -5.76
C GLY A 50 14.01 18.75 -6.31
N PRO A 51 15.09 18.11 -5.83
CA PRO A 51 15.49 16.79 -6.30
C PRO A 51 14.44 15.72 -5.98
N PRO A 52 14.16 14.79 -6.91
CA PRO A 52 13.22 13.70 -6.65
C PRO A 52 13.77 12.78 -5.55
N LEU A 53 12.90 12.38 -4.61
CA LEU A 53 13.18 11.36 -3.61
C LEU A 53 13.50 10.03 -4.31
N LYS A 54 14.73 9.53 -4.10
CA LYS A 54 15.21 8.22 -4.58
C LYS A 54 14.67 7.04 -3.76
N GLY A 55 13.39 7.09 -3.38
CA GLY A 55 12.74 6.02 -2.65
C GLY A 55 12.15 4.99 -3.62
N ILE A 56 12.65 3.76 -3.59
CA ILE A 56 11.99 2.61 -4.24
C ILE A 56 11.32 1.78 -3.14
N LEU A 57 10.16 1.20 -3.47
CA LEU A 57 9.52 0.20 -2.62
C LEU A 57 10.31 -1.10 -2.71
N THR A 58 10.49 -1.79 -1.58
CA THR A 58 11.09 -3.13 -1.63
C THR A 58 10.07 -4.13 -2.16
N ASP A 59 10.53 -5.30 -2.62
CA ASP A 59 9.64 -6.36 -3.16
C ASP A 59 8.52 -6.74 -2.18
N LEU A 60 8.85 -6.75 -0.88
CA LEU A 60 7.88 -7.00 0.18
C LEU A 60 6.84 -5.89 0.26
N GLU A 61 7.26 -4.63 0.21
CA GLU A 61 6.37 -3.47 0.27
C GLU A 61 5.45 -3.44 -0.96
N GLU A 62 5.97 -3.71 -2.16
CA GLU A 62 5.16 -3.83 -3.37
C GLU A 62 4.12 -4.95 -3.27
N ARG A 63 4.51 -6.11 -2.74
CA ARG A 63 3.57 -7.21 -2.53
C ARG A 63 2.48 -6.84 -1.53
N ILE A 64 2.80 -6.11 -0.48
CA ILE A 64 1.81 -5.60 0.49
C ILE A 64 0.83 -4.65 -0.21
N ILE A 65 1.31 -3.75 -1.07
CA ILE A 65 0.45 -2.87 -1.87
C ILE A 65 -0.52 -3.67 -2.74
N ARG A 66 -0.02 -4.69 -3.45
CA ARG A 66 -0.86 -5.59 -4.27
C ARG A 66 -1.93 -6.32 -3.45
N ILE A 67 -1.61 -6.71 -2.21
CA ILE A 67 -2.56 -7.39 -1.31
C ILE A 67 -3.66 -6.44 -0.82
N ILE A 68 -3.32 -5.18 -0.48
CA ILE A 68 -4.29 -4.22 0.05
C ILE A 68 -5.08 -3.48 -1.04
N GLY A 69 -4.59 -3.51 -2.29
CA GLY A 69 -5.16 -2.80 -3.42
C GLY A 69 -4.73 -1.33 -3.48
N ASP A 70 -4.52 -0.84 -4.69
CA ASP A 70 -4.13 0.56 -4.96
C ASP A 70 -5.16 1.56 -4.43
N THR A 71 -6.46 1.25 -4.52
CA THR A 71 -7.56 2.06 -3.98
C THR A 71 -7.50 2.29 -2.47
N ALA A 72 -6.84 1.41 -1.71
CA ALA A 72 -6.64 1.63 -0.27
C ALA A 72 -5.51 2.64 0.02
N ILE A 73 -4.64 2.92 -0.95
CA ILE A 73 -3.50 3.85 -0.86
C ILE A 73 -3.89 5.21 -1.42
N TYR A 74 -4.61 5.20 -2.54
CA TYR A 74 -5.02 6.40 -3.25
C TYR A 74 -6.45 6.76 -2.87
N ARG A 75 -6.64 7.95 -2.27
CA ARG A 75 -7.97 8.54 -2.05
C ARG A 75 -8.68 8.56 -3.40
N LEU A 76 -9.75 7.77 -3.54
CA LEU A 76 -10.60 7.59 -4.73
C LEU A 76 -10.35 8.64 -5.81
N SER A 77 -9.48 8.34 -6.78
CA SER A 77 -9.60 9.02 -8.06
C SER A 77 -10.83 8.41 -8.68
N SER A 78 -11.96 9.09 -8.52
CA SER A 78 -13.14 8.85 -9.35
C SER A 78 -12.67 8.89 -10.79
N SER A 79 -12.45 7.73 -11.41
CA SER A 79 -12.43 7.63 -12.85
C SER A 79 -13.83 8.03 -13.29
N ARG A 80 -14.01 9.30 -13.67
CA ARG A 80 -15.06 9.62 -14.63
C ARG A 80 -14.56 8.99 -15.91
N ASP A 81 -15.14 7.84 -16.25
CA ASP A 81 -15.19 7.41 -17.64
C ASP A 81 -16.01 8.48 -18.35
N ASP A 82 -15.34 9.51 -18.88
CA ASP A 82 -15.96 10.44 -19.82
C ASP A 82 -16.29 9.64 -21.08
N PRO A 83 -17.58 9.50 -21.45
CA PRO A 83 -17.94 8.95 -22.74
C PRO A 83 -17.42 9.93 -23.79
N LEU A 84 -16.54 9.45 -24.67
CA LEU A 84 -16.19 10.13 -25.91
C LEU A 84 -17.44 10.18 -26.78
N ASP A 85 -18.25 11.24 -26.63
CA ASP A 85 -19.23 11.54 -27.67
C ASP A 85 -18.49 12.14 -28.86
N SER A 86 -18.23 11.24 -29.81
CA SER A 86 -17.91 11.58 -31.18
C SER A 86 -19.22 11.99 -31.85
N GLU A 87 -19.56 13.28 -31.78
CA GLU A 87 -20.54 13.84 -32.72
C GLU A 87 -19.77 14.65 -33.78
N ASN A 88 -19.62 14.00 -34.94
CA ASN A 88 -19.54 14.66 -36.23
C ASN A 88 -20.87 15.38 -36.48
N GLU A 89 -20.83 16.69 -36.72
CA GLU A 89 -21.59 17.32 -37.82
C GLU A 89 -20.88 18.60 -38.29
#